data_AF-G5BZ97-F1
#
_entry.id   AF-G5BZ97-F1
#
_cell.length_a   1.000
_cell.length_b   1.000
_cell.length_c   1.000
_cell.angle_alpha   90.00
_cell.angle_beta   90.00
_cell.angle_gamma   90.00
#
_symmetry.space_group_name_H-M   'P 1'
#
loop_
_entity.id
_entity.type
_entity.pdbx_description
1 polymer ?
#
loop_
_entity_poly.entity_id
_entity_poly.type
_entity_poly.pdbx_seq_one_letter_code
_entity_poly.pdbx_strand_id
1 'polypeptide(L)'
;MSPRSREQQQRTLFLLVLSVASAQGDIPSPRECLTYQSDSGSSVSCYSPSTFPSPLPGDTTHLSVEFSSLTQLPADALRGAPGLQELHLSSNHLEELPAKLLVPVPGLKVLDLTRNALTQLPPGLFQASAALHTLVLKNNRLQVLQASWLRGLKALGFLDLSGNRLRALTPGLLANFSFLRTLDLGDNQLEDLPADLLQGPLDLERLDLQGNRLQVLGEDLLSPQPGLRYLFLSDNRLALVAAGAFRGLRQLDMLDLSNNFLSTVPKGLWASLGKPARNMQEGFDLSGNPWVCDRNLDDLFRWLVANRHRMFSQNGTCCAGPEALRGQALLAVAGSR
;
A
#
# COMPACT_ATOMS: atom_id res chain seq x y z
N MET A 1 18.84 10.45 -12.71
CA MET A 1 17.96 9.40 -13.28
C MET A 1 17.36 8.62 -12.12
N SER A 2 16.04 8.62 -11.99
CA SER A 2 15.28 8.17 -10.81
C SER A 2 15.15 6.64 -10.74
N PRO A 3 15.16 6.01 -9.56
CA PRO A 3 14.91 4.57 -9.38
C PRO A 3 13.55 4.11 -9.93
N ARG A 4 12.58 5.03 -10.06
CA ARG A 4 11.26 4.77 -10.68
C ARG A 4 11.35 4.42 -12.18
N SER A 5 12.44 4.78 -12.87
CA SER A 5 12.60 4.42 -14.29
C SER A 5 13.06 2.97 -14.50
N ARG A 6 13.62 2.29 -13.48
CA ARG A 6 14.03 0.88 -13.57
C ARG A 6 12.87 -0.09 -13.38
N GLU A 7 11.93 0.20 -12.49
CA GLU A 7 10.69 -0.61 -12.33
C GLU A 7 9.75 -0.45 -13.53
N GLN A 8 9.71 0.74 -14.15
CA GLN A 8 8.93 0.96 -15.38
C GLN A 8 9.61 0.34 -16.60
N GLN A 9 10.95 0.31 -16.66
CA GLN A 9 11.67 -0.42 -17.71
C GLN A 9 11.57 -1.95 -17.57
N GLN A 10 11.42 -2.50 -16.35
CA GLN A 10 11.16 -3.93 -16.16
C GLN A 10 9.72 -4.33 -16.48
N ARG A 11 8.72 -3.48 -16.18
CA ARG A 11 7.32 -3.70 -16.59
C ARG A 11 7.09 -3.54 -18.10
N THR A 12 7.86 -2.67 -18.76
CA THR A 12 7.78 -2.51 -20.22
C THR A 12 8.48 -3.66 -20.96
N LEU A 13 9.45 -4.33 -20.33
CA LEU A 13 10.11 -5.50 -20.91
C LEU A 13 9.24 -6.78 -20.85
N PHE A 14 8.33 -6.88 -19.87
CA PHE A 14 7.40 -8.01 -19.75
C PHE A 14 6.22 -7.93 -20.73
N LEU A 15 5.89 -6.73 -21.23
CA LEU A 15 4.87 -6.53 -22.27
C LEU A 15 5.42 -6.64 -23.71
N LEU A 16 6.75 -6.73 -23.88
CA LEU A 16 7.41 -6.86 -25.19
C LEU A 16 7.68 -8.30 -25.63
N VAL A 17 7.36 -9.30 -24.81
CA VAL A 17 7.40 -10.72 -25.23
C VAL A 17 6.17 -11.12 -26.06
N LEU A 18 5.15 -10.25 -26.15
CA LEU A 18 3.95 -10.49 -26.95
C LEU A 18 4.03 -10.05 -28.42
N SER A 19 5.19 -9.61 -28.93
CA SER A 19 5.32 -9.20 -30.35
C SER A 19 6.48 -9.83 -31.12
N VAL A 20 7.20 -10.82 -30.58
CA VAL A 20 8.21 -11.58 -31.34
C VAL A 20 8.07 -13.08 -31.11
N ALA A 21 6.93 -13.63 -31.52
CA ALA A 21 6.78 -15.06 -31.81
C ALA A 21 5.85 -15.22 -33.02
N SER A 22 6.19 -14.54 -34.11
CA SER A 22 5.68 -14.85 -35.45
C SER A 22 6.86 -15.28 -36.32
N ALA A 23 7.42 -16.44 -36.00
CA ALA A 23 8.28 -17.18 -36.92
C ALA A 23 8.33 -18.65 -36.48
N GLN A 24 7.48 -19.45 -37.15
CA GLN A 24 7.51 -20.92 -37.25
C GLN A 24 7.12 -21.73 -36.01
N GLY A 25 5.95 -22.37 -36.12
CA GLY A 25 5.61 -23.61 -35.41
C GLY A 25 4.77 -23.41 -34.16
N ASP A 26 3.51 -23.81 -34.26
CA ASP A 26 2.54 -24.03 -33.17
C ASP A 26 2.14 -22.82 -32.33
N ILE A 27 0.95 -22.30 -32.63
CA ILE A 27 0.15 -21.50 -31.69
C ILE A 27 -0.10 -22.41 -30.46
N PRO A 28 0.45 -22.10 -29.27
CA PRO A 28 0.20 -22.94 -28.10
C PRO A 28 -1.30 -22.92 -27.80
N SER A 29 -1.84 -24.10 -27.48
CA SER A 29 -3.27 -24.23 -27.17
C SER A 29 -3.66 -23.28 -26.01
N PRO A 30 -4.90 -22.76 -25.96
CA PRO A 30 -5.32 -21.82 -24.93
C PRO A 30 -5.54 -22.44 -23.54
N ARG A 31 -4.84 -23.53 -23.20
CA ARG A 31 -5.04 -24.32 -21.97
C ARG A 31 -3.75 -24.80 -21.32
N GLU A 32 -2.63 -24.14 -21.55
CA GLU A 32 -1.35 -24.66 -21.08
C GLU A 32 -0.56 -23.66 -20.25
N CYS A 33 0.06 -24.20 -19.21
CA CYS A 33 1.09 -23.52 -18.46
C CYS A 33 2.39 -23.56 -19.25
N LEU A 34 3.03 -22.41 -19.41
CA LEU A 34 4.35 -22.30 -19.98
C LEU A 34 5.39 -22.47 -18.86
N THR A 35 6.39 -23.31 -19.11
CA THR A 35 7.52 -23.50 -18.20
C THR A 35 8.79 -22.99 -18.86
N TYR A 36 9.47 -22.05 -18.21
CA TYR A 36 10.77 -21.53 -18.61
C TYR A 36 11.84 -22.00 -17.63
N GLN A 37 12.89 -22.66 -18.12
CA GLN A 37 13.96 -23.22 -17.30
C GLN A 37 15.21 -22.33 -17.36
N SER A 38 15.89 -22.18 -16.22
CA SER A 38 17.14 -21.43 -16.10
C SER A 38 18.06 -22.06 -15.04
N ASP A 39 19.33 -21.64 -14.99
CA ASP A 39 20.26 -22.05 -13.94
C ASP A 39 19.79 -21.67 -12.52
N SER A 40 18.91 -20.67 -12.42
CA SER A 40 18.28 -20.21 -11.17
C SER A 40 16.96 -20.92 -10.83
N GLY A 41 16.59 -21.95 -11.59
CA GLY A 41 15.35 -22.71 -11.45
C GLY A 41 14.29 -22.37 -12.50
N SER A 42 13.16 -23.06 -12.39
CA SER A 42 12.05 -23.00 -13.33
C SER A 42 11.03 -21.90 -12.96
N SER A 43 10.50 -21.22 -13.98
CA SER A 43 9.37 -20.30 -13.89
C SER A 43 8.17 -20.89 -14.62
N VAL A 44 7.04 -21.02 -13.92
CA VAL A 44 5.80 -21.60 -14.46
C VAL A 44 4.75 -20.50 -14.53
N SER A 45 4.20 -20.23 -15.71
CA SER A 45 3.16 -19.23 -15.94
C SER A 45 1.95 -19.86 -16.62
N CYS A 46 0.79 -19.81 -15.97
CA CYS A 46 -0.43 -20.43 -16.45
C CYS A 46 -1.46 -19.38 -16.84
N TYR A 47 -2.03 -19.54 -18.03
CA TYR A 47 -3.07 -18.65 -18.56
C TYR A 47 -4.41 -19.38 -18.58
N SER A 48 -5.35 -18.93 -17.75
CA SER A 48 -6.71 -19.48 -17.66
C SER A 48 -6.85 -20.98 -17.34
N PRO A 49 -6.05 -21.59 -16.42
CA PRO A 49 -6.33 -22.95 -15.99
C PRO A 49 -7.69 -23.09 -15.31
N SER A 50 -8.40 -24.18 -15.62
CA SER A 50 -9.62 -24.59 -14.91
C SER A 50 -9.35 -25.20 -13.54
N THR A 51 -8.14 -25.69 -13.31
CA THR A 51 -7.69 -26.35 -12.08
C THR A 51 -6.24 -25.96 -11.79
N PHE A 52 -5.84 -25.97 -10.52
CA PHE A 52 -4.45 -25.66 -10.16
C PHE A 52 -3.45 -26.57 -10.92
N PRO A 53 -2.36 -26.02 -11.49
CA PRO A 53 -1.38 -26.80 -12.25
C PRO A 53 -0.63 -27.78 -11.35
N SER A 54 -0.73 -29.08 -11.67
CA SER A 54 0.04 -30.12 -10.98
C SER A 54 0.35 -31.30 -11.91
N PRO A 55 1.51 -31.97 -11.75
CA PRO A 55 2.61 -31.64 -10.84
C PRO A 55 3.45 -30.43 -11.33
N LEU A 56 4.13 -29.77 -10.39
CA LEU A 56 5.09 -28.69 -10.69
C LEU A 56 6.53 -29.26 -10.82
N PRO A 57 7.41 -28.66 -11.64
CA PRO A 57 8.84 -28.96 -11.64
C PRO A 57 9.47 -28.78 -10.25
N GLY A 58 10.36 -29.69 -9.85
CA GLY A 58 10.98 -29.70 -8.51
C GLY A 58 11.84 -28.48 -8.19
N ASP A 59 12.38 -27.83 -9.23
CA ASP A 59 13.22 -26.65 -9.21
C ASP A 59 12.43 -25.35 -9.45
N THR A 60 11.09 -25.38 -9.38
CA THR A 60 10.26 -24.19 -9.58
C THR A 60 10.56 -23.13 -8.53
N THR A 61 10.98 -21.95 -8.97
CA THR A 61 11.23 -20.77 -8.12
C THR A 61 10.17 -19.69 -8.27
N HIS A 62 9.46 -19.66 -9.41
CA HIS A 62 8.39 -18.69 -9.68
C HIS A 62 7.17 -19.42 -10.23
N LEU A 63 6.00 -19.15 -9.65
CA LEU A 63 4.72 -19.68 -10.12
C LEU A 63 3.70 -18.55 -10.25
N SER A 64 3.22 -18.33 -11.47
CA SER A 64 2.10 -17.42 -11.76
C SER A 64 0.91 -18.22 -12.28
N VAL A 65 -0.22 -18.11 -11.58
CA VAL A 65 -1.52 -18.66 -11.96
C VAL A 65 -2.56 -17.56 -11.79
N GLU A 66 -2.56 -16.63 -12.73
CA GLU A 66 -3.31 -15.38 -12.63
C GLU A 66 -4.46 -15.32 -13.65
N PHE A 67 -5.39 -14.38 -13.46
CA PHE A 67 -6.50 -14.10 -14.41
C PHE A 67 -7.27 -15.36 -14.80
N SER A 68 -7.61 -16.16 -13.79
CA SER A 68 -8.22 -17.47 -13.93
C SER A 68 -9.47 -17.57 -13.05
N SER A 69 -10.19 -18.68 -13.12
CA SER A 69 -11.43 -18.87 -12.37
C SER A 69 -11.26 -19.84 -11.20
N LEU A 70 -10.06 -19.90 -10.61
CA LEU A 70 -9.81 -20.79 -9.47
C LEU A 70 -10.61 -20.33 -8.26
N THR A 71 -11.43 -21.22 -7.71
CA THR A 71 -12.21 -20.99 -6.49
C THR A 71 -11.54 -21.55 -5.24
N GLN A 72 -10.72 -22.59 -5.41
CA GLN A 72 -9.99 -23.26 -4.34
C GLN A 72 -8.63 -23.76 -4.81
N LEU A 73 -7.74 -24.03 -3.85
CA LEU A 73 -6.44 -24.65 -4.07
C LEU A 73 -6.40 -26.03 -3.39
N PRO A 74 -5.82 -27.06 -4.03
CA PRO A 74 -5.51 -28.31 -3.35
C PRO A 74 -4.61 -28.08 -2.13
N ALA A 75 -4.81 -28.84 -1.06
CA ALA A 75 -4.02 -28.68 0.17
C ALA A 75 -2.53 -28.98 0.00
N ASP A 76 -2.18 -29.78 -1.02
CA ASP A 76 -0.83 -30.20 -1.39
C ASP A 76 -0.30 -29.50 -2.66
N ALA A 77 -0.98 -28.44 -3.12
CA ALA A 77 -0.67 -27.70 -4.35
C ALA A 77 0.82 -27.34 -4.52
N LEU A 78 1.50 -26.96 -3.43
CA LEU A 78 2.89 -26.50 -3.46
C LEU A 78 3.91 -27.56 -3.04
N ARG A 79 3.49 -28.81 -2.77
CA ARG A 79 4.38 -29.86 -2.24
C ARG A 79 5.54 -30.21 -3.18
N GLY A 80 5.33 -30.08 -4.49
CA GLY A 80 6.31 -30.39 -5.52
C GLY A 80 7.36 -29.30 -5.76
N ALA A 81 7.23 -28.11 -5.17
CA ALA A 81 8.09 -26.95 -5.48
C ALA A 81 8.73 -26.34 -4.22
N PRO A 82 9.56 -27.09 -3.46
CA PRO A 82 10.11 -26.61 -2.18
C PRO A 82 11.04 -25.38 -2.31
N GLY A 83 11.55 -25.12 -3.51
CA GLY A 83 12.39 -23.95 -3.83
C GLY A 83 11.61 -22.68 -4.22
N LEU A 84 10.27 -22.71 -4.16
CA LEU A 84 9.43 -21.60 -4.60
C LEU A 84 9.73 -20.30 -3.82
N GLN A 85 10.01 -19.22 -4.56
CA GLN A 85 10.31 -17.90 -4.03
C GLN A 85 9.19 -16.91 -4.30
N GLU A 86 8.48 -17.04 -5.42
CA GLU A 86 7.37 -16.17 -5.78
C GLU A 86 6.13 -16.96 -6.18
N LEU A 87 4.99 -16.61 -5.57
CA LEU A 87 3.69 -17.20 -5.87
C LEU A 87 2.69 -16.07 -6.18
N HIS A 88 2.24 -16.03 -7.43
CA HIS A 88 1.28 -15.06 -7.93
C HIS A 88 -0.03 -15.77 -8.27
N LEU A 89 -1.10 -15.44 -7.53
CA LEU A 89 -2.44 -16.02 -7.64
C LEU A 89 -3.50 -14.92 -7.88
N SER A 90 -3.06 -13.80 -8.45
CA SER A 90 -3.89 -12.61 -8.62
C SER A 90 -5.07 -12.85 -9.58
N SER A 91 -6.16 -12.11 -9.38
CA SER A 91 -7.34 -12.13 -10.25
C SER A 91 -7.92 -13.54 -10.44
N ASN A 92 -8.19 -14.21 -9.32
CA ASN A 92 -8.91 -15.48 -9.23
C ASN A 92 -10.22 -15.31 -8.41
N HIS A 93 -10.83 -16.40 -7.99
CA HIS A 93 -12.04 -16.43 -7.16
C HIS A 93 -11.82 -17.16 -5.83
N LEU A 94 -10.59 -17.17 -5.31
CA LEU A 94 -10.26 -17.89 -4.08
C LEU A 94 -11.03 -17.29 -2.90
N GLU A 95 -11.85 -18.11 -2.25
CA GLU A 95 -12.62 -17.71 -1.06
C GLU A 95 -11.89 -18.05 0.24
N GLU A 96 -11.05 -19.07 0.19
CA GLU A 96 -10.23 -19.56 1.29
C GLU A 96 -8.89 -20.12 0.80
N LEU A 97 -7.94 -20.27 1.71
CA LEU A 97 -6.66 -20.94 1.46
C LEU A 97 -6.54 -22.17 2.36
N PRO A 98 -5.91 -23.26 1.91
CA PRO A 98 -5.58 -24.38 2.80
C PRO A 98 -4.61 -23.93 3.91
N ALA A 99 -4.89 -24.30 5.17
CA ALA A 99 -4.09 -23.84 6.33
C ALA A 99 -2.61 -24.22 6.27
N LYS A 100 -2.26 -25.31 5.56
CA LYS A 100 -0.89 -25.81 5.39
C LYS A 100 -0.29 -25.51 4.03
N LEU A 101 -0.93 -24.66 3.21
CA LEU A 101 -0.51 -24.37 1.84
C LEU A 101 0.97 -23.97 1.74
N LEU A 102 1.44 -23.13 2.66
CA LEU A 102 2.78 -22.53 2.61
C LEU A 102 3.86 -23.34 3.36
N VAL A 103 3.48 -24.41 4.07
CA VAL A 103 4.42 -25.25 4.82
C VAL A 103 5.52 -25.87 3.93
N PRO A 104 5.23 -26.36 2.71
CA PRO A 104 6.25 -26.93 1.84
C PRO A 104 7.22 -25.91 1.24
N VAL A 105 6.93 -24.61 1.32
CA VAL A 105 7.66 -23.52 0.63
C VAL A 105 8.20 -22.47 1.62
N PRO A 106 9.07 -22.87 2.56
CA PRO A 106 9.56 -21.95 3.61
C PRO A 106 10.41 -20.79 3.07
N GLY A 107 10.92 -20.92 1.83
CA GLY A 107 11.72 -19.90 1.14
C GLY A 107 10.90 -18.85 0.38
N LEU A 108 9.57 -18.88 0.47
CA LEU A 108 8.70 -17.94 -0.24
C LEU A 108 8.98 -16.50 0.20
N LYS A 109 9.25 -15.62 -0.76
CA LYS A 109 9.55 -14.19 -0.58
C LYS A 109 8.38 -13.29 -0.98
N VAL A 110 7.63 -13.68 -2.02
CA VAL A 110 6.51 -12.91 -2.56
C VAL A 110 5.26 -13.79 -2.62
N LEU A 111 4.16 -13.29 -2.06
CA LEU A 111 2.83 -13.87 -2.21
C LEU A 111 1.86 -12.79 -2.66
N ASP A 112 1.34 -12.93 -3.88
CA ASP A 112 0.31 -12.06 -4.43
C ASP A 112 -1.04 -12.80 -4.53
N LEU A 113 -2.02 -12.32 -3.76
CA LEU A 113 -3.41 -12.80 -3.70
C LEU A 113 -4.40 -11.70 -4.14
N THR A 114 -3.93 -10.69 -4.88
CA THR A 114 -4.72 -9.55 -5.33
C THR A 114 -5.99 -9.98 -6.05
N ARG A 115 -7.11 -9.27 -5.84
CA ARG A 115 -8.38 -9.50 -6.56
C ARG A 115 -8.86 -10.95 -6.46
N ASN A 116 -8.98 -11.45 -5.24
CA ASN A 116 -9.65 -12.70 -4.91
C ASN A 116 -10.93 -12.43 -4.09
N ALA A 117 -11.56 -13.47 -3.54
CA ALA A 117 -12.77 -13.37 -2.73
C ALA A 117 -12.52 -13.65 -1.24
N LEU A 118 -11.27 -13.57 -0.78
CA LEU A 118 -10.88 -13.96 0.57
C LEU A 118 -11.60 -13.11 1.63
N THR A 119 -12.28 -13.76 2.55
CA THR A 119 -12.94 -13.11 3.69
C THR A 119 -12.13 -13.23 4.98
N GLN A 120 -11.25 -14.23 5.05
CA GLN A 120 -10.36 -14.53 6.16
C GLN A 120 -9.13 -15.30 5.68
N LEU A 121 -8.11 -15.39 6.54
CA LEU A 121 -6.96 -16.28 6.36
C LEU A 121 -6.97 -17.36 7.44
N PRO A 122 -6.52 -18.59 7.14
CA PRO A 122 -6.35 -19.61 8.15
C PRO A 122 -5.36 -19.19 9.25
N PRO A 123 -5.64 -19.46 10.52
CA PRO A 123 -4.66 -19.26 11.60
C PRO A 123 -3.37 -20.05 11.32
N GLY A 124 -2.22 -19.39 11.47
CA GLY A 124 -0.92 -20.03 11.29
C GLY A 124 -0.51 -20.27 9.83
N LEU A 125 -1.25 -19.76 8.84
CA LEU A 125 -0.89 -19.87 7.41
C LEU A 125 0.58 -19.48 7.15
N PHE A 126 1.06 -18.42 7.82
CA PHE A 126 2.41 -17.88 7.65
C PHE A 126 3.43 -18.39 8.69
N GLN A 127 3.12 -19.44 9.46
CA GLN A 127 3.99 -19.90 10.55
C GLN A 127 5.40 -20.32 10.07
N ALA A 128 5.50 -20.84 8.85
CA ALA A 128 6.76 -21.24 8.21
C ALA A 128 7.34 -20.18 7.24
N SER A 129 6.67 -19.03 7.09
CA SER A 129 6.97 -18.02 6.06
C SER A 129 7.89 -16.91 6.55
N ALA A 130 8.97 -17.27 7.26
CA ALA A 130 9.90 -16.30 7.85
C ALA A 130 10.66 -15.46 6.80
N ALA A 131 10.81 -15.98 5.58
CA ALA A 131 11.45 -15.30 4.45
C ALA A 131 10.50 -14.39 3.65
N LEU A 132 9.20 -14.40 3.95
CA LEU A 132 8.22 -13.63 3.18
C LEU A 132 8.46 -12.13 3.39
N HIS A 133 8.77 -11.45 2.31
CA HIS A 133 9.07 -10.03 2.28
C HIS A 133 7.90 -9.20 1.78
N THR A 134 7.17 -9.72 0.79
CA THR A 134 6.06 -9.04 0.13
C THR A 134 4.79 -9.88 0.26
N LEU A 135 3.77 -9.30 0.89
CA LEU A 135 2.43 -9.89 0.97
C LEU A 135 1.41 -8.91 0.40
N VAL A 136 0.72 -9.33 -0.67
CA VAL A 136 -0.31 -8.54 -1.33
C VAL A 136 -1.66 -9.25 -1.18
N LEU A 137 -2.57 -8.62 -0.44
CA LEU A 137 -3.95 -9.06 -0.19
C LEU A 137 -4.97 -8.06 -0.74
N LYS A 138 -4.53 -7.22 -1.67
CA LYS A 138 -5.30 -6.14 -2.29
C LYS A 138 -6.61 -6.63 -2.91
N ASN A 139 -7.65 -5.82 -2.82
CA ASN A 139 -8.95 -6.05 -3.48
C ASN A 139 -9.56 -7.42 -3.13
N ASN A 140 -9.54 -7.79 -1.84
CA ASN A 140 -10.24 -8.96 -1.30
C ASN A 140 -11.50 -8.50 -0.52
N ARG A 141 -12.04 -9.37 0.36
CA ARG A 141 -13.24 -9.10 1.15
C ARG A 141 -12.97 -9.18 2.65
N LEU A 142 -11.73 -8.93 3.08
CA LEU A 142 -11.30 -9.00 4.47
C LEU A 142 -12.02 -7.92 5.30
N GLN A 143 -12.65 -8.31 6.41
CA GLN A 143 -13.41 -7.40 7.28
C GLN A 143 -12.71 -7.12 8.62
N VAL A 144 -11.99 -8.12 9.13
CA VAL A 144 -11.26 -8.04 10.40
C VAL A 144 -9.89 -8.63 10.17
N LEU A 145 -8.86 -7.92 10.62
CA LEU A 145 -7.49 -8.43 10.58
C LEU A 145 -7.11 -9.00 11.95
N GLN A 146 -6.82 -10.30 11.99
CA GLN A 146 -6.39 -10.96 13.21
C GLN A 146 -4.86 -10.98 13.29
N ALA A 147 -4.30 -10.57 14.43
CA ALA A 147 -2.85 -10.63 14.67
C ALA A 147 -2.29 -12.06 14.53
N SER A 148 -3.11 -13.09 14.78
CA SER A 148 -2.76 -14.50 14.60
C SER A 148 -2.43 -14.88 13.16
N TRP A 149 -3.02 -14.20 12.16
CA TRP A 149 -2.75 -14.48 10.75
C TRP A 149 -1.32 -14.15 10.41
N LEU A 150 -0.84 -13.01 10.90
CA LEU A 150 0.45 -12.40 10.57
C LEU A 150 1.64 -13.00 11.34
N ARG A 151 1.39 -13.97 12.23
CA ARG A 151 2.43 -14.60 13.02
C ARG A 151 3.37 -15.42 12.13
N GLY A 152 4.67 -15.13 12.23
CA GLY A 152 5.74 -15.82 11.49
C GLY A 152 6.40 -14.98 10.41
N LEU A 153 5.77 -13.87 9.99
CA LEU A 153 6.25 -12.95 8.96
C LEU A 153 7.37 -12.02 9.49
N LYS A 154 8.55 -12.60 9.74
CA LYS A 154 9.69 -11.90 10.38
C LYS A 154 10.45 -10.94 9.45
N ALA A 155 10.41 -11.17 8.14
CA ALA A 155 11.15 -10.38 7.14
C ALA A 155 10.26 -9.44 6.31
N LEU A 156 8.98 -9.28 6.71
CA LEU A 156 7.99 -8.55 5.92
C LEU A 156 8.39 -7.08 5.80
N GLY A 157 8.62 -6.65 4.56
CA GLY A 157 8.94 -5.27 4.21
C GLY A 157 7.80 -4.55 3.51
N PHE A 158 6.92 -5.28 2.84
CA PHE A 158 5.78 -4.74 2.09
C PHE A 158 4.50 -5.50 2.43
N LEU A 159 3.50 -4.76 2.91
CA LEU A 159 2.16 -5.27 3.17
C LEU A 159 1.11 -4.39 2.51
N ASP A 160 0.35 -4.96 1.57
CA ASP A 160 -0.77 -4.30 0.91
C ASP A 160 -2.08 -5.01 1.24
N LEU A 161 -2.94 -4.29 1.96
CA LEU A 161 -4.29 -4.67 2.37
C LEU A 161 -5.35 -3.75 1.73
N SER A 162 -4.98 -3.00 0.70
CA SER A 162 -5.84 -2.00 0.07
C SER A 162 -7.09 -2.60 -0.58
N GLY A 163 -8.16 -1.83 -0.70
CA GLY A 163 -9.38 -2.27 -1.38
C GLY A 163 -10.11 -3.42 -0.69
N ASN A 164 -9.97 -3.56 0.63
CA ASN A 164 -10.70 -4.53 1.44
C ASN A 164 -11.90 -3.88 2.14
N ARG A 165 -12.42 -4.49 3.21
CA ARG A 165 -13.58 -4.01 3.97
C ARG A 165 -13.24 -3.85 5.45
N LEU A 166 -11.98 -3.56 5.76
CA LEU A 166 -11.50 -3.44 7.13
C LEU A 166 -12.15 -2.22 7.80
N ARG A 167 -12.79 -2.43 8.95
CA ARG A 167 -13.44 -1.35 9.73
C ARG A 167 -12.62 -0.87 10.92
N ALA A 168 -11.80 -1.75 11.47
CA ALA A 168 -10.94 -1.47 12.60
C ALA A 168 -9.68 -2.33 12.52
N LEU A 169 -8.61 -1.85 13.17
CA LEU A 169 -7.39 -2.60 13.39
C LEU A 169 -7.27 -2.93 14.88
N THR A 170 -6.72 -4.10 15.19
CA THR A 170 -6.51 -4.51 16.57
C THR A 170 -5.23 -3.85 17.11
N PRO A 171 -5.18 -3.39 18.38
CA PRO A 171 -3.94 -2.96 19.01
C PRO A 171 -2.85 -4.03 18.93
N GLY A 172 -1.59 -3.60 18.80
CA GLY A 172 -0.43 -4.48 18.68
C GLY A 172 -0.34 -5.28 17.37
N LEU A 173 -1.21 -5.04 16.40
CA LEU A 173 -1.26 -5.76 15.12
C LEU A 173 0.11 -5.82 14.40
N LEU A 174 0.86 -4.71 14.40
CA LEU A 174 2.15 -4.59 13.72
C LEU A 174 3.35 -4.68 14.66
N ALA A 175 3.15 -5.05 15.94
CA ALA A 175 4.18 -4.98 16.99
C ALA A 175 5.47 -5.75 16.64
N ASN A 176 5.38 -6.79 15.81
CA ASN A 176 6.51 -7.66 15.45
C ASN A 176 7.11 -7.37 14.06
N PHE A 177 6.69 -6.29 13.39
CA PHE A 177 7.10 -6.00 12.02
C PHE A 177 8.22 -4.97 11.92
N SER A 178 9.37 -5.28 12.53
CA SER A 178 10.49 -4.36 12.62
C SER A 178 11.11 -3.96 11.28
N PHE A 179 10.88 -4.74 10.21
CA PHE A 179 11.42 -4.49 8.86
C PHE A 179 10.41 -3.88 7.89
N LEU A 180 9.17 -3.61 8.33
CA LEU A 180 8.13 -3.10 7.45
C LEU A 180 8.47 -1.69 6.96
N ARG A 181 8.55 -1.52 5.64
CA ARG A 181 8.84 -0.26 4.94
C ARG A 181 7.60 0.34 4.31
N THR A 182 6.70 -0.49 3.82
CA THR A 182 5.47 -0.05 3.15
C THR A 182 4.27 -0.75 3.76
N LEU A 183 3.31 0.06 4.20
CA LEU A 183 2.00 -0.38 4.63
C LEU A 183 0.94 0.34 3.79
N ASP A 184 0.16 -0.43 3.05
CA ASP A 184 -0.98 0.06 2.30
C ASP A 184 -2.28 -0.47 2.91
N LEU A 185 -3.09 0.45 3.44
CA LEU A 185 -4.41 0.24 4.01
C LEU A 185 -5.47 1.07 3.27
N GLY A 186 -5.14 1.58 2.08
CA GLY A 186 -6.01 2.44 1.28
C GLY A 186 -7.33 1.75 0.90
N ASP A 187 -8.35 2.53 0.59
CA ASP A 187 -9.64 2.06 0.09
C ASP A 187 -10.28 0.97 0.99
N ASN A 188 -10.29 1.22 2.30
CA ASN A 188 -10.93 0.39 3.31
C ASN A 188 -12.10 1.15 3.97
N GLN A 189 -12.52 0.73 5.17
CA GLN A 189 -13.62 1.34 5.93
C GLN A 189 -13.17 1.77 7.33
N LEU A 190 -11.87 2.05 7.50
CA LEU A 190 -11.29 2.36 8.81
C LEU A 190 -11.82 3.69 9.32
N GLU A 191 -12.38 3.68 10.53
CA GLU A 191 -12.90 4.88 11.20
C GLU A 191 -11.87 5.49 12.16
N ASP A 192 -11.04 4.63 12.77
CA ASP A 192 -9.98 5.00 13.71
C ASP A 192 -8.75 4.10 13.52
N LEU A 193 -7.60 4.57 14.03
CA LEU A 193 -6.35 3.81 14.07
C LEU A 193 -5.91 3.62 15.53
N PRO A 194 -5.45 2.41 15.92
CA PRO A 194 -4.84 2.20 17.23
C PRO A 194 -3.63 3.11 17.44
N ALA A 195 -3.50 3.70 18.63
CA ALA A 195 -2.38 4.61 18.95
C ALA A 195 -1.01 3.91 18.89
N ASP A 196 -0.98 2.58 19.06
CA ASP A 196 0.22 1.75 19.02
C ASP A 196 0.49 1.12 17.64
N LEU A 197 -0.34 1.42 16.63
CA LEU A 197 -0.27 0.80 15.29
C LEU A 197 1.15 0.87 14.71
N LEU A 198 1.81 2.02 14.85
CA LEU A 198 3.12 2.30 14.27
C LEU A 198 4.26 2.17 15.29
N GLN A 199 4.07 1.51 16.44
CA GLN A 199 5.16 1.30 17.41
C GLN A 199 6.07 0.12 17.06
N GLY A 200 5.56 -0.85 16.29
CA GLY A 200 6.31 -2.05 15.91
C GLY A 200 7.26 -1.85 14.73
N PRO A 201 6.81 -1.27 13.59
CA PRO A 201 7.70 -0.89 12.51
C PRO A 201 8.73 0.12 13.00
N LEU A 202 10.00 -0.05 12.61
CA LEU A 202 11.09 0.83 13.07
C LEU A 202 11.55 1.83 12.01
N ASP A 203 11.17 1.62 10.75
CA ASP A 203 11.66 2.42 9.64
C ASP A 203 10.64 2.44 8.48
N LEU A 204 9.37 2.72 8.80
CA LEU A 204 8.31 2.81 7.80
C LEU A 204 8.58 4.02 6.88
N GLU A 205 8.58 3.78 5.58
CA GLU A 205 8.85 4.79 4.55
C GLU A 205 7.56 5.26 3.85
N ARG A 206 6.59 4.36 3.66
CA ARG A 206 5.30 4.66 3.03
C ARG A 206 4.15 4.16 3.89
N LEU A 207 3.22 5.07 4.17
CA LEU A 207 1.94 4.78 4.79
C LEU A 207 0.83 5.30 3.88
N ASP A 208 -0.01 4.38 3.41
CA ASP A 208 -1.18 4.69 2.61
C ASP A 208 -2.46 4.39 3.40
N LEU A 209 -3.25 5.43 3.65
CA LEU A 209 -4.52 5.39 4.38
C LEU A 209 -5.64 6.05 3.57
N GLN A 210 -5.42 6.33 2.28
CA GLN A 210 -6.39 7.04 1.44
C GLN A 210 -7.72 6.28 1.36
N GLY A 211 -8.82 6.96 1.04
CA GLY A 211 -10.09 6.28 0.78
C GLY A 211 -10.69 5.53 1.97
N ASN A 212 -10.43 6.01 3.20
CA ASN A 212 -10.99 5.45 4.44
C ASN A 212 -12.06 6.39 5.04
N ARG A 213 -12.40 6.20 6.31
CA ARG A 213 -13.41 7.00 7.04
C ARG A 213 -12.82 7.68 8.27
N LEU A 214 -11.51 7.91 8.27
CA LEU A 214 -10.80 8.49 9.41
C LEU A 214 -11.29 9.91 9.68
N GLN A 215 -11.67 10.20 10.92
CA GLN A 215 -12.17 11.52 11.32
C GLN A 215 -11.12 12.39 12.00
N VAL A 216 -10.14 11.75 12.65
CA VAL A 216 -9.11 12.41 13.44
C VAL A 216 -7.75 11.81 13.11
N LEU A 217 -6.76 12.67 12.84
CA LEU A 217 -5.36 12.28 12.91
C LEU A 217 -4.80 12.64 14.29
N GLY A 218 -4.65 11.62 15.13
CA GLY A 218 -4.28 11.76 16.54
C GLY A 218 -2.85 12.25 16.77
N GLU A 219 -2.59 12.71 17.99
CA GLU A 219 -1.24 13.08 18.42
C GLU A 219 -0.35 11.82 18.53
N ASP A 220 0.94 11.99 18.23
CA ASP A 220 2.01 10.99 18.37
C ASP A 220 1.87 9.67 17.58
N LEU A 221 0.76 9.41 16.88
CA LEU A 221 0.59 8.21 16.02
C LEU A 221 1.78 8.01 15.06
N LEU A 222 2.24 9.10 14.44
CA LEU A 222 3.31 9.10 13.44
C LEU A 222 4.70 9.34 14.05
N SER A 223 4.78 9.69 15.34
CA SER A 223 6.06 10.03 16.00
C SER A 223 7.09 8.91 16.01
N PRO A 224 6.73 7.62 16.10
CA PRO A 224 7.68 6.52 15.98
C PRO A 224 8.35 6.38 14.60
N GLN A 225 7.89 7.10 13.57
CA GLN A 225 8.32 6.92 12.18
C GLN A 225 9.10 8.12 11.62
N PRO A 226 10.32 8.41 12.11
CA PRO A 226 11.11 9.53 11.62
C PRO A 226 11.56 9.38 10.16
N GLY A 227 11.60 8.14 9.67
CA GLY A 227 11.95 7.77 8.29
C GLY A 227 10.79 7.90 7.29
N LEU A 228 9.56 8.20 7.73
CA LEU A 228 8.39 8.26 6.84
C LEU A 228 8.58 9.30 5.73
N ARG A 229 8.44 8.87 4.48
CA ARG A 229 8.66 9.66 3.26
C ARG A 229 7.35 9.97 2.54
N TYR A 230 6.40 9.05 2.56
CA TYR A 230 5.13 9.19 1.86
C TYR A 230 3.96 8.92 2.80
N LEU A 231 3.07 9.89 2.93
CA LEU A 231 1.85 9.79 3.73
C LEU A 231 0.65 10.19 2.88
N PHE A 232 -0.24 9.23 2.63
CA PHE A 232 -1.49 9.45 1.89
C PHE A 232 -2.67 9.32 2.84
N LEU A 233 -3.43 10.39 2.97
CA LEU A 233 -4.61 10.54 3.82
C LEU A 233 -5.79 11.11 3.03
N SER A 234 -5.68 11.16 1.70
CA SER A 234 -6.73 11.68 0.84
C SER A 234 -8.02 10.88 0.94
N ASP A 235 -9.13 11.50 0.55
CA ASP A 235 -10.44 10.85 0.47
C ASP A 235 -10.85 10.16 1.79
N ASN A 236 -10.63 10.88 2.90
CA ASN A 236 -11.02 10.48 4.25
C ASN A 236 -12.12 11.41 4.79
N ARG A 237 -12.39 11.33 6.10
CA ARG A 237 -13.35 12.19 6.79
C ARG A 237 -12.67 13.14 7.79
N LEU A 238 -11.39 13.46 7.59
CA LEU A 238 -10.60 14.16 8.59
C LEU A 238 -11.18 15.56 8.81
N ALA A 239 -11.72 15.79 10.00
CA ALA A 239 -12.17 17.10 10.46
C ALA A 239 -11.16 17.73 11.43
N LEU A 240 -10.27 16.91 12.02
CA LEU A 240 -9.26 17.35 12.97
C LEU A 240 -7.91 16.66 12.71
N VAL A 241 -6.86 17.47 12.67
CA VAL A 241 -5.46 17.02 12.77
C VAL A 241 -4.89 17.59 14.05
N ALA A 242 -4.42 16.74 14.96
CA ALA A 242 -3.87 17.19 16.24
C ALA A 242 -2.58 18.01 16.06
N ALA A 243 -2.30 18.95 16.97
CA ALA A 243 -1.14 19.85 16.87
C ALA A 243 0.21 19.11 16.77
N GLY A 244 0.32 17.95 17.42
CA GLY A 244 1.49 17.08 17.38
C GLY A 244 1.42 15.95 16.34
N ALA A 245 0.44 15.91 15.45
CA ALA A 245 0.25 14.78 14.53
C ALA A 245 1.47 14.55 13.62
N PHE A 246 2.13 15.62 13.15
CA PHE A 246 3.33 15.55 12.32
C PHE A 246 4.63 15.68 13.12
N ARG A 247 4.56 15.57 14.46
CA ARG A 247 5.75 15.54 15.30
C ARG A 247 6.58 14.29 14.95
N GLY A 248 7.89 14.44 14.89
CA GLY A 248 8.82 13.35 14.60
C GLY A 248 9.08 13.08 13.12
N LEU A 249 8.20 13.52 12.20
CA LEU A 249 8.40 13.38 10.76
C LEU A 249 9.57 14.25 10.28
N ARG A 250 10.68 13.63 9.88
CA ARG A 250 11.92 14.33 9.47
C ARG A 250 12.26 14.16 8.00
N GLN A 251 11.63 13.20 7.32
CA GLN A 251 11.96 12.81 5.95
C GLN A 251 10.76 12.83 4.99
N LEU A 252 9.66 13.48 5.37
CA LEU A 252 8.43 13.49 4.59
C LEU A 252 8.64 14.25 3.28
N ASP A 253 8.51 13.52 2.16
CA ASP A 253 8.66 14.02 0.80
C ASP A 253 7.32 14.22 0.08
N MET A 254 6.29 13.44 0.47
CA MET A 254 4.94 13.50 -0.06
C MET A 254 3.91 13.49 1.06
N LEU A 255 2.99 14.45 1.03
CA LEU A 255 1.82 14.49 1.91
C LEU A 255 0.56 14.78 1.10
N ASP A 256 -0.40 13.87 1.16
CA ASP A 256 -1.72 14.09 0.58
C ASP A 256 -2.79 14.12 1.68
N LEU A 257 -3.42 15.28 1.87
CA LEU A 257 -4.57 15.49 2.76
C LEU A 257 -5.81 15.93 1.96
N SER A 258 -5.77 15.81 0.63
CA SER A 258 -6.86 16.27 -0.23
C SER A 258 -8.18 15.55 0.06
N ASN A 259 -9.30 16.17 -0.32
CA ASN A 259 -10.64 15.59 -0.18
C ASN A 259 -10.95 15.09 1.24
N ASN A 260 -10.82 15.99 2.21
CA ASN A 260 -11.17 15.77 3.61
C ASN A 260 -12.14 16.88 4.09
N PHE A 261 -12.39 16.97 5.41
CA PHE A 261 -13.29 17.96 6.01
C PHE A 261 -12.55 18.99 6.87
N LEU A 262 -11.27 19.25 6.55
CA LEU A 262 -10.46 20.21 7.28
C LEU A 262 -10.92 21.64 6.97
N SER A 263 -11.45 22.31 7.99
CA SER A 263 -11.78 23.74 7.92
C SER A 263 -10.67 24.62 8.48
N THR A 264 -9.85 24.07 9.38
CA THR A 264 -8.72 24.76 10.01
C THR A 264 -7.64 23.75 10.40
N VAL A 265 -6.49 24.24 10.84
CA VAL A 265 -5.38 23.44 11.37
C VAL A 265 -4.74 24.14 12.57
N PRO A 266 -4.22 23.39 13.54
CA PRO A 266 -3.56 23.97 14.70
C PRO A 266 -2.29 24.74 14.30
N LYS A 267 -2.02 25.83 15.02
CA LYS A 267 -0.80 26.62 14.87
C LYS A 267 0.43 25.73 15.08
N GLY A 268 1.41 25.83 14.18
CA GLY A 268 2.66 25.09 14.27
C GLY A 268 2.60 23.66 13.73
N LEU A 269 1.44 23.18 13.24
CA LEU A 269 1.30 21.84 12.66
C LEU A 269 2.37 21.56 11.60
N TRP A 270 2.63 22.56 10.74
CA TRP A 270 3.54 22.45 9.61
C TRP A 270 4.99 22.78 9.98
N ALA A 271 5.27 23.25 11.21
CA ALA A 271 6.59 23.72 11.59
C ALA A 271 7.63 22.57 11.65
N SER A 272 7.19 21.33 11.84
CA SER A 272 8.05 20.15 11.71
C SER A 272 8.35 19.79 10.26
N LEU A 273 7.49 20.20 9.32
CA LEU A 273 7.56 19.91 7.89
C LEU A 273 8.29 21.04 7.14
N GLY A 274 8.99 20.71 6.06
CA GLY A 274 9.68 21.71 5.23
C GLY A 274 11.02 22.22 5.78
N LYS A 275 11.71 21.45 6.63
CA LYS A 275 13.10 21.75 7.03
C LYS A 275 14.05 21.63 5.82
N PRO A 276 15.12 22.45 5.72
CA PRO A 276 15.95 22.58 4.51
C PRO A 276 16.57 21.27 3.99
N ALA A 277 16.78 20.27 4.85
CA ALA A 277 17.48 19.04 4.48
C ALA A 277 16.72 18.16 3.48
N ARG A 278 15.37 18.22 3.41
CA ARG A 278 14.49 17.49 2.46
C ARG A 278 13.09 18.16 2.45
N ASN A 279 13.00 19.28 1.72
CA ASN A 279 11.80 20.13 1.65
C ASN A 279 10.69 19.52 0.77
N MET A 280 10.00 18.48 1.25
CA MET A 280 8.84 17.85 0.60
C MET A 280 9.05 17.64 -0.90
N GLN A 281 10.06 16.83 -1.26
CA GLN A 281 10.59 16.82 -2.63
C GLN A 281 9.56 16.44 -3.69
N GLU A 282 8.62 15.58 -3.35
CA GLU A 282 7.59 15.09 -4.28
C GLU A 282 6.37 16.01 -4.27
N GLY A 283 5.98 16.55 -3.10
CA GLY A 283 5.01 17.63 -3.03
C GLY A 283 3.98 17.47 -1.92
N PHE A 284 2.93 18.28 -1.99
CA PHE A 284 1.77 18.14 -1.12
C PHE A 284 0.46 18.56 -1.80
N ASP A 285 -0.63 17.99 -1.30
CA ASP A 285 -1.99 18.36 -1.71
C ASP A 285 -2.91 18.58 -0.49
N LEU A 286 -3.61 19.72 -0.49
CA LEU A 286 -4.58 20.15 0.52
C LEU A 286 -5.95 20.48 -0.09
N SER A 287 -6.13 20.19 -1.38
CA SER A 287 -7.34 20.55 -2.14
C SER A 287 -8.57 19.80 -1.65
N GLY A 288 -9.76 20.24 -2.05
CA GLY A 288 -11.00 19.56 -1.68
C GLY A 288 -11.33 19.57 -0.19
N ASN A 289 -10.77 20.50 0.58
CA ASN A 289 -11.08 20.71 2.00
C ASN A 289 -11.85 22.02 2.22
N PRO A 290 -12.80 22.09 3.17
CA PRO A 290 -13.64 23.26 3.41
C PRO A 290 -12.93 24.35 4.23
N TRP A 291 -11.78 24.85 3.77
CA TRP A 291 -10.93 25.79 4.51
C TRP A 291 -11.64 27.11 4.88
N VAL A 292 -11.56 27.50 6.15
CA VAL A 292 -12.03 28.80 6.65
C VAL A 292 -10.85 29.77 6.73
N CYS A 293 -10.76 30.66 5.76
CA CYS A 293 -9.65 31.60 5.53
C CYS A 293 -9.67 32.83 6.45
N ASP A 294 -9.68 32.60 7.75
CA ASP A 294 -9.60 33.64 8.79
C ASP A 294 -8.16 33.79 9.34
N ARG A 295 -7.99 34.33 10.56
CA ARG A 295 -6.68 34.49 11.21
C ARG A 295 -6.11 33.19 11.78
N ASN A 296 -6.94 32.15 11.94
CA ASN A 296 -6.48 30.85 12.46
C ASN A 296 -5.59 30.13 11.44
N LEU A 297 -5.71 30.45 10.14
CA LEU A 297 -4.88 29.90 9.08
C LEU A 297 -3.58 30.67 8.82
N ASP A 298 -3.25 31.73 9.57
CA ASP A 298 -2.07 32.58 9.28
C ASP A 298 -0.74 31.78 9.29
N ASP A 299 -0.65 30.71 10.07
CA ASP A 299 0.52 29.81 10.07
C ASP A 299 0.60 28.94 8.81
N LEU A 300 -0.55 28.39 8.38
CA LEU A 300 -0.66 27.67 7.12
C LEU A 300 -0.35 28.60 5.93
N PHE A 301 -0.86 29.84 5.93
CA PHE A 301 -0.61 30.82 4.88
C PHE A 301 0.88 31.11 4.70
N ARG A 302 1.59 31.40 5.80
CA ARG A 302 3.05 31.60 5.76
C ARG A 302 3.78 30.38 5.20
N TRP A 303 3.37 29.18 5.63
CA TRP A 303 3.96 27.92 5.16
C TRP A 303 3.70 27.66 3.67
N LEU A 304 2.48 27.91 3.19
CA LEU A 304 2.11 27.76 1.78
C LEU A 304 2.87 28.72 0.87
N VAL A 305 3.03 29.98 1.26
CA VAL A 305 3.80 30.96 0.47
C VAL A 305 5.26 30.52 0.31
N ALA A 306 5.86 29.97 1.37
CA ALA A 306 7.21 29.44 1.35
C ALA A 306 7.35 28.16 0.50
N ASN A 307 6.31 27.33 0.44
CA ASN A 307 6.33 26.01 -0.20
C ASN A 307 5.47 25.89 -1.46
N ARG A 308 5.00 27.01 -2.03
CA ARG A 308 4.07 27.03 -3.18
C ARG A 308 4.50 26.20 -4.39
N HIS A 309 5.80 26.05 -4.62
CA HIS A 309 6.38 25.29 -5.73
C HIS A 309 6.24 23.76 -5.57
N ARG A 310 5.84 23.29 -4.39
CA ARG A 310 5.61 21.87 -4.07
C ARG A 310 4.13 21.47 -4.06
N MET A 311 3.24 22.45 -4.27
CA MET A 311 1.80 22.23 -4.18
C MET A 311 1.24 21.73 -5.52
N PHE A 312 0.55 20.58 -5.52
CA PHE A 312 -0.03 20.01 -6.75
C PHE A 312 -1.27 20.76 -7.24
N SER A 313 -2.31 20.85 -6.40
CA SER A 313 -3.62 21.40 -6.78
C SER A 313 -3.82 22.82 -6.25
N GLN A 314 -3.02 23.77 -6.73
CA GLN A 314 -3.11 25.19 -6.31
C GLN A 314 -4.50 25.77 -6.57
N ASN A 315 -5.06 25.51 -7.75
CA ASN A 315 -6.38 26.02 -8.15
C ASN A 315 -7.54 25.27 -7.46
N GLY A 316 -7.33 24.01 -7.03
CA GLY A 316 -8.33 23.23 -6.32
C GLY A 316 -8.33 23.46 -4.80
N THR A 317 -7.38 24.24 -4.28
CA THR A 317 -7.27 24.56 -2.86
C THR A 317 -7.80 25.96 -2.61
N CYS A 318 -9.09 26.04 -2.29
CA CYS A 318 -9.83 27.30 -2.15
C CYS A 318 -10.42 27.47 -0.75
N CYS A 319 -10.73 28.70 -0.39
CA CYS A 319 -11.49 29.04 0.80
C CYS A 319 -12.95 28.61 0.63
N ALA A 320 -13.50 27.89 1.61
CA ALA A 320 -14.94 27.66 1.74
C ALA A 320 -15.64 28.77 2.53
N GLY A 321 -14.91 29.46 3.40
CA GLY A 321 -15.37 30.64 4.14
C GLY A 321 -14.21 31.55 4.57
N PRO A 322 -14.48 32.73 5.16
CA PRO A 322 -15.79 33.38 5.24
C PRO A 322 -16.33 33.75 3.85
N GLU A 323 -17.62 34.14 3.75
CA GLU A 323 -18.31 34.38 2.48
C GLU A 323 -17.57 35.33 1.52
N ALA A 324 -16.96 36.39 2.05
CA ALA A 324 -16.17 37.35 1.28
C ALA A 324 -14.95 36.75 0.56
N LEU A 325 -14.42 35.63 1.07
CA LEU A 325 -13.26 34.94 0.51
C LEU A 325 -13.62 33.62 -0.18
N ARG A 326 -14.90 33.23 -0.16
CA ARG A 326 -15.34 31.94 -0.68
C ARG A 326 -14.96 31.77 -2.16
N GLY A 327 -14.40 30.61 -2.50
CA GLY A 327 -13.93 30.27 -3.83
C GLY A 327 -12.57 30.88 -4.21
N GLN A 328 -12.02 31.81 -3.42
CA GLN A 328 -10.69 32.33 -3.67
C GLN A 328 -9.63 31.27 -3.35
N ALA A 329 -8.56 31.21 -4.15
CA ALA A 329 -7.45 30.30 -3.91
C ALA A 329 -6.73 30.64 -2.60
N LEU A 330 -6.44 29.62 -1.79
CA LEU A 330 -5.82 29.79 -0.48
C LEU A 330 -4.48 30.52 -0.58
N LEU A 331 -3.69 30.18 -1.60
CA LEU A 331 -2.38 30.79 -1.86
C LEU A 331 -2.50 32.28 -2.26
N ALA A 332 -3.56 32.67 -2.97
CA ALA A 332 -3.80 34.07 -3.33
C ALA A 332 -4.16 34.90 -2.09
N VAL A 333 -5.04 34.38 -1.24
CA VAL A 333 -5.37 35.00 0.06
C VAL A 333 -4.11 35.10 0.93
N ALA A 334 -3.32 34.03 1.00
CA ALA A 334 -2.08 33.99 1.78
C ALA A 334 -1.04 35.04 1.31
N GLY A 335 -0.91 35.26 0.00
CA GLY A 335 0.03 36.24 -0.56
C GLY A 335 -0.39 37.70 -0.40
N SER A 336 -1.65 37.95 -0.05
CA SER A 336 -2.20 39.31 0.15
C SER A 336 -2.11 39.82 1.60
N ARG A 337 -1.63 38.97 2.53
CA ARG A 337 -1.56 39.25 3.96
C ARG A 337 -0.16 39.56 4.48
#